data_AF-A0AA36N865-F1
#
_entry.id   AF-A0AA36N865-F1
#
_cell.length_a   1.000
_cell.length_b   1.000
_cell.length_c   1.000
_cell.angle_alpha   90.00
_cell.angle_beta   90.00
_cell.angle_gamma   90.00
#
_symmetry.space_group_name_H-M   'P 1'
#
loop_
_entity.id
_entity.type
_entity.pdbx_description
1 polymer ?
#
loop_
_entity_poly.entity_id
_entity_poly.type
_entity_poly.pdbx_seq_one_letter_code
_entity_poly.pdbx_strand_id
1 'polypeptide(L)'
;MFQASRKRTQGEAGGKCLKRRNSVASPARTRAARRITSVSRPAISELNSIVVNLHRRPDRMEGCRQRLEQFCPQLPFQRFDATDGRQVQIPLEEVTTSWNTARNVGYQKQRAIRKGWDDLETYQVRQLELSAGERGCASSHIRAWQHCLQQAAGSDRPLLVLEDDAAPTAEFCEVLDSALGALPADAQLLYLGYSQAADWRRQISPHLVESLYVWTTVAYIVWPAGARHMLAQLPVNEPVDNWMAGLCAEEGLKAYCVRPKIVLQADAWNVNSDVAHSDEHYWGPNSDIQHSDALYWGPGHPEAGGDPSGGLLWDLDGSESEDEEL
;
A
#
# COMPACT_ATOMS: atom_id res chain seq x y z
N MET A 1 37.58 -30.89 -58.36
CA MET A 1 36.95 -30.05 -59.41
C MET A 1 36.34 -28.85 -58.68
N PHE A 2 36.63 -27.58 -58.92
CA PHE A 2 37.57 -26.82 -59.77
C PHE A 2 38.08 -25.64 -58.88
N GLN A 3 39.37 -25.32 -58.70
CA GLN A 3 40.26 -24.48 -59.53
C GLN A 3 39.59 -23.28 -60.25
N ALA A 4 40.13 -22.05 -60.36
CA ALA A 4 41.21 -21.28 -59.71
C ALA A 4 41.09 -19.79 -60.21
N SER A 5 41.98 -18.77 -60.04
CA SER A 5 43.28 -18.59 -59.37
C SER A 5 43.66 -17.09 -59.27
N ARG A 6 44.36 -16.65 -58.20
CA ARG A 6 45.30 -15.49 -58.14
C ARG A 6 44.66 -14.06 -58.24
N LYS A 7 45.35 -12.94 -57.93
CA LYS A 7 46.79 -12.61 -57.75
C LYS A 7 47.11 -11.81 -56.46
N ARG A 8 48.40 -11.78 -56.11
CA ARG A 8 49.04 -10.87 -55.12
C ARG A 8 49.41 -9.51 -55.72
N THR A 9 49.63 -8.52 -54.86
CA THR A 9 50.72 -7.52 -54.94
C THR A 9 51.38 -7.35 -53.57
N GLN A 10 52.64 -6.87 -53.53
CA GLN A 10 53.45 -6.65 -52.31
C GLN A 10 53.94 -5.18 -52.26
N GLY A 11 54.47 -4.77 -51.10
CA GLY A 11 55.20 -3.51 -50.91
C GLY A 11 54.57 -2.61 -49.84
N GLU A 12 55.25 -2.06 -48.85
CA GLU A 12 56.47 -2.37 -48.08
C GLU A 12 56.63 -1.24 -47.03
N ALA A 13 57.46 -1.46 -46.01
CA ALA A 13 58.15 -0.48 -45.14
C ALA A 13 57.51 0.93 -44.88
N GLY A 14 57.16 1.21 -43.61
CA GLY A 14 56.65 2.54 -43.20
C GLY A 14 56.64 2.85 -41.70
N GLY A 15 57.64 2.41 -40.92
CA GLY A 15 57.64 2.65 -39.46
C GLY A 15 57.99 4.09 -39.07
N LYS A 16 57.18 4.71 -38.17
CA LYS A 16 57.62 5.86 -37.35
C LYS A 16 56.68 6.20 -36.17
N CYS A 17 57.28 6.24 -34.98
CA CYS A 17 57.09 7.20 -33.88
C CYS A 17 55.67 7.49 -33.32
N LEU A 18 55.52 7.31 -32.01
CA LEU A 18 54.40 7.83 -31.21
C LEU A 18 54.20 9.33 -31.43
N LYS A 19 52.94 9.74 -31.62
CA LYS A 19 52.49 11.10 -31.31
C LYS A 19 51.33 11.03 -30.34
N ARG A 20 51.56 11.46 -29.09
CA ARG A 20 50.49 11.69 -28.11
C ARG A 20 49.47 12.67 -28.71
N ARG A 21 48.20 12.29 -28.77
CA ARG A 21 47.10 13.26 -28.96
C ARG A 21 46.73 13.79 -27.58
N ASN A 22 46.81 15.11 -27.42
CA ASN A 22 46.45 15.76 -26.16
C ASN A 22 44.94 15.60 -25.89
N SER A 23 44.58 15.31 -24.65
CA SER A 23 43.20 15.31 -24.19
C SER A 23 42.65 16.74 -24.16
N VAL A 24 41.68 17.04 -25.02
CA VAL A 24 40.86 18.26 -24.89
C VAL A 24 39.86 18.00 -23.76
N ALA A 25 40.03 18.69 -22.63
CA ALA A 25 39.10 18.60 -21.51
C ALA A 25 37.79 19.31 -21.86
N SER A 26 36.68 18.57 -21.89
CA SER A 26 35.35 19.20 -21.92
C SER A 26 35.12 20.01 -20.63
N PRO A 27 34.56 21.23 -20.70
CA PRO A 27 34.29 22.01 -19.51
C PRO A 27 33.24 21.31 -18.65
N ALA A 28 33.56 21.07 -17.38
CA ALA A 28 32.63 20.50 -16.43
C ALA A 28 31.41 21.43 -16.28
N ARG A 29 30.24 20.99 -16.75
CA ARG A 29 28.98 21.66 -16.44
C ARG A 29 28.67 21.47 -14.96
N THR A 30 29.12 22.40 -14.13
CA THR A 30 28.71 22.52 -12.73
C THR A 30 27.19 22.72 -12.68
N ARG A 31 26.45 21.61 -12.59
CA ARG A 31 24.99 21.61 -12.43
C ARG A 31 24.69 22.20 -11.07
N ALA A 32 24.45 23.51 -11.02
CA ALA A 32 24.09 24.22 -9.81
C ALA A 32 22.95 23.47 -9.13
N ALA A 33 23.19 23.01 -7.91
CA ALA A 33 22.16 22.38 -7.11
C ALA A 33 21.08 23.44 -6.87
N ARG A 34 19.89 23.26 -7.47
CA ARG A 34 18.71 24.04 -7.06
C ARG A 34 18.52 23.74 -5.58
N ARG A 35 18.86 24.71 -4.73
CA ARG A 35 18.56 24.70 -3.30
C ARG A 35 17.07 24.38 -3.19
N ILE A 36 16.75 23.17 -2.73
CA ILE A 36 15.37 22.74 -2.59
C ILE A 36 14.74 23.68 -1.58
N THR A 37 13.84 24.55 -2.07
CA THR A 37 12.94 25.30 -1.21
C THR A 37 12.15 24.27 -0.45
N SER A 38 12.32 24.23 0.87
CA SER A 38 11.61 23.30 1.74
C SER A 38 10.11 23.48 1.52
N VAL A 39 9.48 22.52 0.85
CA VAL A 39 8.02 22.44 0.79
C VAL A 39 7.56 22.36 2.25
N SER A 40 6.71 23.30 2.65
CA SER A 40 6.17 23.35 4.00
C SER A 40 5.37 22.08 4.24
N ARG A 41 5.90 21.18 5.09
CA ARG A 41 5.17 20.01 5.57
C ARG A 41 3.96 20.53 6.34
N PRO A 42 2.73 20.05 6.06
CA PRO A 42 1.59 20.42 6.88
C PRO A 42 1.80 19.87 8.29
N ALA A 43 1.54 20.68 9.31
CA ALA A 43 1.36 20.15 10.66
C ALA A 43 0.12 19.23 10.70
N ILE A 44 0.03 18.33 11.68
CA ILE A 44 -1.13 17.44 11.82
C ILE A 44 -2.43 18.23 11.98
N SER A 45 -2.37 19.40 12.64
CA SER A 45 -3.48 20.35 12.78
C SER A 45 -3.82 21.16 11.51
N GLU A 46 -3.03 21.02 10.43
CA GLU A 46 -3.25 21.62 9.12
C GLU A 46 -3.70 20.58 8.06
N LEU A 47 -3.76 19.29 8.42
CA LEU A 47 -4.25 18.23 7.54
C LEU A 47 -5.77 18.28 7.42
N ASN A 48 -6.27 18.79 6.30
CA ASN A 48 -7.66 18.58 5.89
C ASN A 48 -7.95 17.07 5.87
N SER A 49 -8.86 16.61 6.72
CA SER A 49 -9.16 15.19 6.89
C SER A 49 -10.65 14.89 6.70
N ILE A 50 -10.96 13.75 6.07
CA ILE A 50 -12.33 13.24 5.96
C ILE A 50 -12.45 11.82 6.51
N VAL A 51 -13.56 11.53 7.18
CA VAL A 51 -13.98 10.18 7.57
C VAL A 51 -15.10 9.74 6.64
N VAL A 52 -14.81 8.78 5.76
CA VAL A 52 -15.74 8.15 4.84
C VAL A 52 -16.69 7.26 5.64
N ASN A 53 -17.97 7.63 5.67
CA ASN A 53 -18.98 7.01 6.51
C ASN A 53 -20.32 6.88 5.77
N LEU A 54 -20.94 5.71 5.87
CA LEU A 54 -22.30 5.50 5.37
C LEU A 54 -23.31 6.23 6.27
N HIS A 55 -24.22 7.01 5.69
CA HIS A 55 -25.23 7.77 6.44
C HIS A 55 -26.08 6.90 7.40
N ARG A 56 -26.25 5.61 7.09
CA ARG A 56 -26.95 4.62 7.94
C ARG A 56 -26.12 4.09 9.13
N ARG A 57 -24.84 4.48 9.26
CA ARG A 57 -23.88 4.02 10.28
C ARG A 57 -23.39 5.17 11.20
N PRO A 58 -24.28 5.88 11.92
CA PRO A 58 -23.84 6.90 12.88
C PRO A 58 -23.04 6.29 14.05
N ASP A 59 -23.23 5.00 14.31
CA ASP A 59 -22.49 4.20 15.30
C ASP A 59 -21.00 4.05 14.96
N ARG A 60 -20.66 3.69 13.72
CA ARG A 60 -19.25 3.61 13.28
C ARG A 60 -18.60 4.99 13.28
N MET A 61 -19.30 6.02 12.81
CA MET A 61 -18.81 7.41 12.86
C MET A 61 -18.52 7.88 14.29
N GLU A 62 -19.41 7.60 15.24
CA GLU A 62 -19.24 7.97 16.65
C GLU A 62 -18.05 7.22 17.28
N GLY A 63 -17.91 5.91 17.01
CA GLY A 63 -16.73 5.14 17.43
C GLY A 63 -15.42 5.68 16.83
N CYS A 64 -15.43 6.06 15.54
CA CYS A 64 -14.29 6.69 14.88
C CYS A 64 -13.92 8.03 15.54
N ARG A 65 -14.92 8.88 15.78
CA ARG A 65 -14.77 10.19 16.44
C ARG A 65 -14.09 10.04 17.81
N GLN A 66 -14.54 9.10 18.64
CA GLN A 66 -13.96 8.82 19.95
C GLN A 66 -12.48 8.38 19.85
N ARG A 67 -12.15 7.48 18.92
CA ARG A 67 -10.75 7.02 18.71
C ARG A 67 -9.84 8.15 18.19
N LEU A 68 -10.33 8.97 17.27
CA LEU A 68 -9.60 10.13 16.74
C LEU A 68 -9.36 11.20 17.83
N GLU A 69 -10.36 11.46 18.69
CA GLU A 69 -10.22 12.38 19.83
C GLU A 69 -9.28 11.85 20.91
N GLN A 70 -9.23 10.53 21.12
CA GLN A 70 -8.31 9.89 22.09
C GLN A 70 -6.85 9.95 21.66
N PHE A 71 -6.54 9.63 20.39
CA PHE A 71 -5.16 9.41 19.93
C PHE A 71 -4.59 10.56 19.08
N CYS A 72 -5.43 11.39 18.47
CA CYS A 72 -5.01 12.54 17.68
C CYS A 72 -5.96 13.75 17.84
N PRO A 73 -6.20 14.28 19.07
CA PRO A 73 -7.17 15.36 19.34
C PRO A 73 -6.89 16.69 18.60
N GLN A 74 -5.71 16.84 18.01
CA GLN A 74 -5.30 17.99 17.22
C GLN A 74 -5.62 17.88 15.72
N LEU A 75 -6.09 16.72 15.24
CA LEU A 75 -6.40 16.45 13.84
C LEU A 75 -7.81 16.96 13.48
N PRO A 76 -7.97 17.94 12.56
CA PRO A 76 -9.29 18.38 12.14
C PRO A 76 -9.87 17.42 11.09
N PHE A 77 -11.01 16.79 11.40
CA PHE A 77 -11.73 15.91 10.49
C PHE A 77 -13.21 16.28 10.35
N GLN A 78 -13.81 15.90 9.23
CA GLN A 78 -15.24 16.00 8.97
C GLN A 78 -15.80 14.67 8.42
N ARG A 79 -17.08 14.38 8.70
CA ARG A 79 -17.78 13.23 8.09
C ARG A 79 -17.98 13.49 6.59
N PHE A 80 -17.68 12.49 5.77
CA PHE A 80 -17.88 12.51 4.32
C PHE A 80 -18.78 11.34 3.93
N ASP A 81 -19.91 11.62 3.28
CA ASP A 81 -20.88 10.58 2.93
C ASP A 81 -20.28 9.54 1.97
N ALA A 82 -20.24 8.29 2.41
CA ALA A 82 -19.94 7.13 1.59
C ALA A 82 -21.11 6.78 0.67
N THR A 83 -20.80 6.20 -0.49
CA THR A 83 -21.81 5.74 -1.44
C THR A 83 -22.36 4.40 -0.97
N ASP A 84 -23.63 4.37 -0.60
CA ASP A 84 -24.34 3.11 -0.41
C ASP A 84 -24.65 2.46 -1.76
N GLY A 85 -23.75 1.62 -2.27
CA GLY A 85 -23.95 0.91 -3.53
C GLY A 85 -25.11 -0.10 -3.53
N ARG A 86 -25.78 -0.32 -2.39
CA ARG A 86 -27.06 -1.05 -2.29
C ARG A 86 -28.28 -0.17 -2.61
N GLN A 87 -28.12 1.16 -2.55
CA GLN A 87 -29.16 2.17 -2.81
C GLN A 87 -28.87 3.04 -4.05
N VAL A 88 -27.59 3.24 -4.39
CA VAL A 88 -27.15 4.12 -5.47
C VAL A 88 -26.72 3.30 -6.68
N GLN A 89 -27.29 3.61 -7.85
CA GLN A 89 -26.79 3.08 -9.13
C GLN A 89 -25.47 3.77 -9.49
N ILE A 90 -24.37 3.07 -9.26
CA ILE A 90 -23.00 3.56 -9.55
C ILE A 90 -22.71 3.41 -11.06
N PRO A 91 -22.24 4.46 -11.76
CA PRO A 91 -21.96 4.44 -13.19
C PRO A 91 -20.84 3.44 -13.57
N LEU A 92 -20.84 2.97 -14.82
CA LEU A 92 -19.86 1.98 -15.31
C LEU A 92 -18.51 2.63 -15.70
N GLU A 93 -18.55 3.93 -15.99
CA GLU A 93 -17.41 4.82 -16.19
C GLU A 93 -16.69 5.19 -14.89
N GLU A 94 -17.34 4.99 -13.73
CA GLU A 94 -16.70 5.09 -12.41
C GLU A 94 -16.20 3.72 -11.93
N VAL A 95 -17.08 2.71 -11.91
CA VAL A 95 -16.77 1.36 -11.40
C VAL A 95 -17.44 0.28 -12.24
N THR A 96 -16.69 -0.72 -12.70
CA THR A 96 -17.22 -1.87 -13.47
C THR A 96 -18.17 -2.73 -12.62
N THR A 97 -18.81 -3.75 -13.22
CA THR A 97 -19.57 -4.76 -12.44
C THR A 97 -18.75 -6.00 -12.10
N SER A 98 -17.68 -6.31 -12.83
CA SER A 98 -16.88 -7.51 -12.62
C SER A 98 -15.38 -7.28 -12.79
N TRP A 99 -14.61 -8.15 -12.15
CA TRP A 99 -13.16 -8.09 -12.09
C TRP A 99 -12.51 -9.46 -12.27
N ASN A 100 -11.22 -9.45 -12.64
CA ASN A 100 -10.43 -10.65 -12.82
C ASN A 100 -9.38 -10.75 -11.71
N THR A 101 -9.38 -11.84 -10.95
CA THR A 101 -8.54 -11.93 -9.73
C THR A 101 -7.06 -12.20 -10.00
N ALA A 102 -6.62 -12.30 -11.26
CA ALA A 102 -5.26 -12.74 -11.61
C ALA A 102 -4.13 -11.95 -10.92
N ARG A 103 -4.23 -10.61 -10.85
CA ARG A 103 -3.25 -9.78 -10.13
C ARG A 103 -3.28 -10.08 -8.63
N ASN A 104 -4.47 -10.02 -8.02
CA ASN A 104 -4.63 -10.25 -6.59
C ASN A 104 -4.10 -11.64 -6.17
N VAL A 105 -4.45 -12.69 -6.92
CA VAL A 105 -3.96 -14.07 -6.70
C VAL A 105 -2.42 -14.16 -6.76
N GLY A 106 -1.78 -13.40 -7.66
CA GLY A 106 -0.31 -13.30 -7.72
C GLY A 106 0.31 -12.67 -6.48
N TYR A 107 -0.37 -11.70 -5.85
CA TYR A 107 0.08 -11.01 -4.65
C TYR A 107 -0.32 -11.73 -3.34
N GLN A 108 -1.46 -12.42 -3.32
CA GLN A 108 -1.85 -13.35 -2.25
C GLN A 108 -0.85 -14.49 -2.12
N LYS A 109 -0.42 -15.13 -3.23
CA LYS A 109 0.62 -16.17 -3.18
C LYS A 109 1.97 -15.64 -2.67
N GLN A 110 2.34 -14.40 -3.02
CA GLN A 110 3.52 -13.75 -2.44
C GLN A 110 3.37 -13.54 -0.91
N ARG A 111 2.19 -13.11 -0.45
CA ARG A 111 1.90 -12.95 0.99
C ARG A 111 1.96 -14.28 1.73
N ALA A 112 1.34 -15.33 1.20
CA ALA A 112 1.35 -16.67 1.76
C ALA A 112 2.79 -17.21 1.93
N ILE A 113 3.62 -17.13 0.88
CA ILE A 113 5.06 -17.46 0.93
C ILE A 113 5.77 -16.62 2.01
N ARG A 114 5.52 -15.31 2.06
CA ARG A 114 6.13 -14.37 3.03
C ARG A 114 5.70 -14.62 4.48
N LYS A 115 4.53 -15.23 4.69
CA LYS A 115 3.95 -15.60 5.99
C LYS A 115 4.22 -17.06 6.40
N GLY A 116 4.71 -17.90 5.49
CA GLY A 116 4.89 -19.34 5.70
C GLY A 116 3.59 -20.15 5.64
N TRP A 117 2.55 -19.64 4.98
CA TRP A 117 1.28 -20.36 4.79
C TRP A 117 1.40 -21.44 3.70
N ASP A 118 0.69 -22.55 3.89
CA ASP A 118 0.78 -23.78 3.10
C ASP A 118 -0.38 -23.96 2.09
N ASP A 119 -1.24 -22.95 1.92
CA ASP A 119 -2.50 -23.01 1.15
C ASP A 119 -2.39 -22.51 -0.32
N LEU A 120 -1.19 -22.61 -0.92
CA LEU A 120 -0.85 -21.97 -2.21
C LEU A 120 -1.66 -22.49 -3.42
N GLU A 121 -2.21 -23.70 -3.33
CA GLU A 121 -3.12 -24.28 -4.32
C GLU A 121 -4.57 -23.77 -4.19
N THR A 122 -4.95 -23.17 -3.07
CA THR A 122 -6.31 -22.64 -2.87
C THR A 122 -6.54 -21.34 -3.65
N TYR A 123 -5.51 -20.50 -3.81
CA TYR A 123 -5.64 -19.26 -4.58
C TYR A 123 -5.71 -19.55 -6.09
N GLN A 124 -6.93 -19.46 -6.62
CA GLN A 124 -7.29 -19.72 -8.00
C GLN A 124 -7.77 -18.44 -8.70
N VAL A 125 -7.38 -18.27 -9.96
CA VAL A 125 -7.81 -17.13 -10.78
C VAL A 125 -9.29 -17.28 -11.16
N ARG A 126 -10.08 -16.22 -10.96
CA ARG A 126 -11.53 -16.18 -11.18
C ARG A 126 -11.91 -14.90 -11.91
N GLN A 127 -13.07 -14.94 -12.57
CA GLN A 127 -13.86 -13.74 -12.86
C GLN A 127 -14.96 -13.66 -11.81
N LEU A 128 -15.12 -12.51 -11.15
CA LEU A 128 -16.09 -12.29 -10.07
C LEU A 128 -16.88 -11.02 -10.34
N GLU A 129 -18.18 -11.00 -10.01
CA GLU A 129 -18.94 -9.75 -9.96
C GLU A 129 -18.58 -9.00 -8.66
N LEU A 130 -18.25 -7.72 -8.78
CA LEU A 130 -18.03 -6.79 -7.68
C LEU A 130 -19.35 -6.58 -6.93
N SER A 131 -19.30 -6.74 -5.61
CA SER A 131 -20.44 -6.57 -4.73
C SER A 131 -20.92 -5.11 -4.70
N ALA A 132 -22.18 -4.92 -4.33
CA ALA A 132 -22.73 -3.59 -4.06
C ALA A 132 -21.93 -2.81 -2.98
N GLY A 133 -21.25 -3.51 -2.07
CA GLY A 133 -20.35 -2.93 -1.08
C GLY A 133 -19.02 -2.46 -1.70
N GLU A 134 -18.36 -3.32 -2.47
CA GLU A 134 -17.07 -3.00 -3.12
C GLU A 134 -17.22 -1.84 -4.10
N ARG A 135 -18.29 -1.84 -4.92
CA ARG A 135 -18.59 -0.72 -5.82
C ARG A 135 -18.87 0.57 -5.04
N GLY A 136 -19.62 0.47 -3.94
CA GLY A 136 -19.90 1.60 -3.03
C GLY A 136 -18.63 2.19 -2.40
N CYS A 137 -17.70 1.34 -1.97
CA CYS A 137 -16.38 1.73 -1.49
C CYS A 137 -15.59 2.46 -2.59
N ALA A 138 -15.44 1.85 -3.77
CA ALA A 138 -14.75 2.46 -4.92
C ALA A 138 -15.31 3.85 -5.28
N SER A 139 -16.63 3.97 -5.44
CA SER A 139 -17.34 5.25 -5.66
C SER A 139 -17.11 6.28 -4.55
N SER A 140 -16.91 5.84 -3.30
CA SER A 140 -16.60 6.74 -2.17
C SER A 140 -15.19 7.31 -2.29
N HIS A 141 -14.20 6.48 -2.63
CA HIS A 141 -12.82 6.93 -2.80
C HIS A 141 -12.62 7.75 -4.09
N ILE A 142 -13.34 7.45 -5.18
CA ILE A 142 -13.39 8.30 -6.38
C ILE A 142 -13.83 9.72 -6.00
N ARG A 143 -14.92 9.87 -5.23
CA ARG A 143 -15.38 11.17 -4.74
C ARG A 143 -14.41 11.81 -3.74
N ALA A 144 -13.68 11.03 -2.92
CA ALA A 144 -12.61 11.54 -2.07
C ALA A 144 -11.44 12.12 -2.89
N TRP A 145 -11.05 11.47 -3.99
CA TRP A 145 -10.02 12.01 -4.91
C TRP A 145 -10.50 13.28 -5.61
N GLN A 146 -11.76 13.32 -6.05
CA GLN A 146 -12.38 14.55 -6.59
C GLN A 146 -12.39 15.68 -5.54
N HIS A 147 -12.74 15.37 -4.29
CA HIS A 147 -12.73 16.30 -3.17
C HIS A 147 -11.32 16.82 -2.86
N CYS A 148 -10.29 15.97 -2.91
CA CYS A 148 -8.88 16.39 -2.80
C CYS A 148 -8.53 17.47 -3.85
N LEU A 149 -8.91 17.28 -5.11
CA LEU A 149 -8.65 18.27 -6.17
C LEU A 149 -9.41 19.58 -5.95
N GLN A 150 -10.64 19.52 -5.44
CA GLN A 150 -11.44 20.70 -5.12
C GLN A 150 -10.85 21.49 -3.95
N GLN A 151 -10.55 20.82 -2.83
CA GLN A 151 -9.98 21.45 -1.62
C GLN A 151 -8.57 21.97 -1.81
N ALA A 152 -7.78 21.36 -2.69
CA ALA A 152 -6.45 21.84 -3.02
C ALA A 152 -6.46 23.20 -3.74
N ALA A 153 -7.53 23.55 -4.47
CA ALA A 153 -7.72 24.86 -5.12
C ALA A 153 -6.51 25.35 -5.96
N GLY A 154 -5.81 24.42 -6.63
CA GLY A 154 -4.60 24.70 -7.42
C GLY A 154 -3.28 24.74 -6.64
N SER A 155 -3.31 24.58 -5.32
CA SER A 155 -2.15 24.24 -4.49
C SER A 155 -1.86 22.72 -4.52
N ASP A 156 -0.82 22.30 -3.80
CA ASP A 156 -0.47 20.88 -3.61
C ASP A 156 -0.81 20.36 -2.20
N ARG A 157 -1.80 20.98 -1.55
CA ARG A 157 -2.32 20.54 -0.24
C ARG A 157 -2.93 19.13 -0.36
N PRO A 158 -2.49 18.15 0.45
CA PRO A 158 -3.07 16.82 0.44
C PRO A 158 -4.40 16.76 1.21
N LEU A 159 -5.08 15.62 1.08
CA LEU A 159 -6.24 15.22 1.86
C LEU A 159 -5.90 13.95 2.63
N LEU A 160 -6.16 13.90 3.94
CA LEU A 160 -6.22 12.64 4.69
C LEU A 160 -7.61 12.03 4.52
N VAL A 161 -7.65 10.79 4.03
CA VAL A 161 -8.85 9.96 3.92
C VAL A 161 -8.76 8.88 5.00
N LEU A 162 -9.84 8.75 5.78
CA LEU A 162 -10.05 7.74 6.80
C LEU A 162 -11.36 7.01 6.50
N GLU A 163 -11.48 5.74 6.85
CA GLU A 163 -12.76 5.03 6.95
C GLU A 163 -13.28 5.07 8.40
N ASP A 164 -14.56 4.80 8.62
CA ASP A 164 -15.20 4.91 9.95
C ASP A 164 -14.88 3.74 10.91
N ASP A 165 -14.17 2.71 10.46
CA ASP A 165 -13.48 1.74 11.31
C ASP A 165 -12.02 2.15 11.64
N ALA A 166 -11.52 3.30 11.17
CA ALA A 166 -10.17 3.76 11.50
C ALA A 166 -9.94 3.85 13.02
N ALA A 167 -8.86 3.21 13.49
CA ALA A 167 -8.40 3.19 14.87
C ALA A 167 -6.92 3.60 14.93
N PRO A 168 -6.58 4.87 15.22
CA PRO A 168 -5.20 5.30 15.35
C PRO A 168 -4.49 4.65 16.56
N THR A 169 -3.17 4.48 16.47
CA THR A 169 -2.34 4.01 17.59
C THR A 169 -1.82 5.19 18.44
N ALA A 170 -1.21 4.91 19.60
CA ALA A 170 -0.67 5.96 20.48
C ALA A 170 0.50 6.74 19.85
N GLU A 171 1.23 6.09 18.92
CA GLU A 171 2.40 6.62 18.23
C GLU A 171 2.02 7.47 16.99
N PHE A 172 0.72 7.58 16.66
CA PHE A 172 0.22 8.20 15.44
C PHE A 172 0.88 9.55 15.14
N CYS A 173 0.92 10.46 16.12
CA CYS A 173 1.46 11.79 15.91
C CYS A 173 2.99 11.80 15.67
N GLU A 174 3.75 10.95 16.37
CA GLU A 174 5.21 10.89 16.26
C GLU A 174 5.64 10.24 14.94
N VAL A 175 5.08 9.08 14.63
CA VAL A 175 5.43 8.32 13.43
C VAL A 175 4.93 9.02 12.16
N LEU A 176 3.79 9.72 12.21
CA LEU A 176 3.32 10.53 11.08
C LEU A 176 4.23 11.73 10.80
N ASP A 177 4.62 12.51 11.82
CA ASP A 177 5.56 13.63 11.62
C ASP A 177 6.92 13.13 11.13
N SER A 178 7.42 12.02 11.69
CA SER A 178 8.66 11.37 11.26
C SER A 178 8.60 10.88 9.80
N ALA A 179 7.46 10.32 9.38
CA ALA A 179 7.24 9.84 8.01
C ALA A 179 7.10 11.00 7.00
N LEU A 180 6.28 12.02 7.29
CA LEU A 180 6.24 13.29 6.55
C LEU A 180 7.62 13.98 6.54
N GLY A 181 8.40 13.76 7.60
CA GLY A 181 9.79 14.16 7.78
C GLY A 181 10.78 13.51 6.80
N ALA A 182 10.46 12.33 6.28
CA ALA A 182 11.27 11.56 5.34
C ALA A 182 10.67 11.48 3.92
N LEU A 183 9.41 11.90 3.73
CA LEU A 183 8.65 11.69 2.50
C LEU A 183 9.29 12.40 1.28
N PRO A 184 9.49 11.69 0.15
CA PRO A 184 9.91 12.32 -1.10
C PRO A 184 8.93 13.40 -1.58
N ALA A 185 9.47 14.52 -2.07
CA ALA A 185 8.70 15.70 -2.50
C ALA A 185 7.87 15.48 -3.79
N ASP A 186 7.89 14.27 -4.35
CA ASP A 186 7.08 13.83 -5.48
C ASP A 186 6.20 12.60 -5.13
N ALA A 187 5.98 12.35 -3.83
CA ALA A 187 5.02 11.37 -3.35
C ALA A 187 3.58 11.74 -3.77
N GLN A 188 2.79 10.71 -4.06
CA GLN A 188 1.40 10.85 -4.53
C GLN A 188 0.40 10.28 -3.51
N LEU A 189 0.83 9.31 -2.71
CA LEU A 189 0.02 8.61 -1.73
C LEU A 189 0.88 8.17 -0.53
N LEU A 190 0.34 8.23 0.69
CA LEU A 190 0.97 7.70 1.91
C LEU A 190 -0.08 6.93 2.73
N TYR A 191 0.02 5.60 2.74
CA TYR A 191 -0.83 4.73 3.56
C TYR A 191 -0.43 4.86 5.05
N LEU A 192 -1.43 5.02 5.92
CA LEU A 192 -1.28 5.06 7.38
C LEU A 192 -1.75 3.75 8.04
N GLY A 193 -2.75 3.09 7.45
CA GLY A 193 -3.15 1.71 7.71
C GLY A 193 -3.13 0.90 6.41
N TYR A 194 -2.82 -0.39 6.51
CA TYR A 194 -2.69 -1.32 5.39
C TYR A 194 -2.58 -2.78 5.87
N SER A 195 -2.77 -3.74 4.96
CA SER A 195 -2.12 -5.07 5.03
C SER A 195 -1.09 -5.21 3.91
N GLN A 196 0.04 -5.86 4.20
CA GLN A 196 1.18 -5.95 3.29
C GLN A 196 1.14 -7.26 2.49
N ALA A 197 1.01 -7.19 1.17
CA ALA A 197 1.12 -8.36 0.29
C ALA A 197 2.58 -8.79 0.12
N ALA A 198 3.31 -8.02 -0.69
CA ALA A 198 4.68 -8.28 -1.09
C ALA A 198 5.69 -7.41 -0.31
N ASP A 199 6.98 -7.64 -0.56
CA ASP A 199 8.04 -6.85 0.04
C ASP A 199 8.05 -5.39 -0.45
N TRP A 200 8.57 -4.50 0.41
CA TRP A 200 8.71 -3.09 0.13
C TRP A 200 9.64 -2.84 -1.05
N ARG A 201 9.29 -1.91 -1.96
CA ARG A 201 10.18 -1.53 -3.09
C ARG A 201 11.55 -1.07 -2.59
N ARG A 202 11.56 -0.37 -1.46
CA ARG A 202 12.74 0.04 -0.69
C ARG A 202 12.33 0.63 0.66
N GLN A 203 13.27 0.63 1.60
CA GLN A 203 13.19 1.45 2.80
C GLN A 203 13.65 2.89 2.50
N ILE A 204 12.95 3.89 3.03
CA ILE A 204 13.31 5.31 2.91
C ILE A 204 13.86 5.85 4.24
N SER A 205 13.24 5.49 5.36
CA SER A 205 13.69 5.76 6.74
C SER A 205 13.26 4.60 7.66
N PRO A 206 13.52 4.62 8.98
CA PRO A 206 12.93 3.65 9.89
C PRO A 206 11.39 3.60 9.76
N HIS A 207 10.78 4.80 9.74
CA HIS A 207 9.33 5.01 9.75
C HIS A 207 8.65 5.13 8.38
N LEU A 208 9.40 4.99 7.28
CA LEU A 208 8.89 5.17 5.92
C LEU A 208 9.46 4.15 4.94
N VAL A 209 8.57 3.48 4.20
CA VAL A 209 8.89 2.53 3.13
C VAL A 209 8.14 2.90 1.84
N GLU A 210 8.68 2.52 0.69
CA GLU A 210 8.01 2.66 -0.60
C GLU A 210 7.18 1.40 -0.91
N SER A 211 5.91 1.60 -1.26
CA SER A 211 4.96 0.50 -1.43
C SER A 211 5.16 -0.23 -2.76
N LEU A 212 5.00 -1.55 -2.74
CA LEU A 212 4.89 -2.37 -3.96
C LEU A 212 3.41 -2.71 -4.23
N TYR A 213 2.77 -3.39 -3.28
CA TYR A 213 1.37 -3.79 -3.32
C TYR A 213 0.87 -3.99 -1.89
N VAL A 214 -0.18 -3.27 -1.49
CA VAL A 214 -0.77 -3.30 -0.14
C VAL A 214 -2.30 -3.19 -0.21
N TRP A 215 -2.99 -3.88 0.67
CA TRP A 215 -4.46 -3.89 0.78
C TRP A 215 -4.97 -2.90 1.83
N THR A 216 -6.28 -2.70 1.81
CA THR A 216 -7.11 -1.80 2.61
C THR A 216 -6.94 -0.29 2.33
N THR A 217 -8.03 0.45 2.52
CA THR A 217 -8.12 1.91 2.33
C THR A 217 -8.37 2.68 3.63
N VAL A 218 -8.38 1.99 4.78
CA VAL A 218 -8.78 2.48 6.12
C VAL A 218 -8.17 3.82 6.51
N ALA A 219 -6.93 4.10 6.09
CA ALA A 219 -6.33 5.42 6.25
C ALA A 219 -5.19 5.67 5.24
N TYR A 220 -5.30 6.74 4.45
CA TYR A 220 -4.22 7.22 3.58
C TYR A 220 -4.26 8.73 3.38
N ILE A 221 -3.09 9.35 3.19
CA ILE A 221 -2.96 10.72 2.71
C ILE A 221 -2.77 10.69 1.18
N VAL A 222 -3.58 11.44 0.44
CA VAL A 222 -3.49 11.59 -1.02
C VAL A 222 -3.14 13.02 -1.40
N TRP A 223 -2.14 13.19 -2.28
CA TRP A 223 -1.79 14.47 -2.88
C TRP A 223 -2.59 14.72 -4.16
N PRO A 224 -2.81 15.98 -4.56
CA PRO A 224 -3.51 16.30 -5.81
C PRO A 224 -2.87 15.64 -7.06
N ALA A 225 -1.56 15.37 -7.03
CA ALA A 225 -0.86 14.60 -8.06
C ALA A 225 -1.24 13.11 -8.09
N GLY A 226 -1.54 12.49 -6.94
CA GLY A 226 -2.04 11.12 -6.84
C GLY A 226 -3.52 11.02 -7.21
N ALA A 227 -4.35 11.93 -6.69
CA ALA A 227 -5.76 12.02 -7.04
C ALA A 227 -5.98 12.20 -8.55
N ARG A 228 -5.19 13.05 -9.23
CA ARG A 228 -5.22 13.17 -10.70
C ARG A 228 -4.77 11.89 -11.43
N HIS A 229 -3.78 11.18 -10.92
CA HIS A 229 -3.30 9.94 -11.53
C HIS A 229 -4.36 8.84 -11.46
N MET A 230 -4.98 8.64 -10.29
CA MET A 230 -6.06 7.66 -10.11
C MET A 230 -7.30 8.03 -10.94
N LEU A 231 -7.77 9.28 -10.88
CA LEU A 231 -8.94 9.73 -11.68
C LEU A 231 -8.72 9.65 -13.20
N ALA A 232 -7.48 9.59 -13.68
CA ALA A 232 -7.17 9.41 -15.10
C ALA A 232 -7.21 7.95 -15.59
N GLN A 233 -7.23 6.97 -14.66
CA GLN A 233 -7.18 5.53 -14.95
C GLN A 233 -8.56 4.84 -14.81
N LEU A 234 -9.64 5.62 -14.63
CA LEU A 234 -11.01 5.10 -14.47
C LEU A 234 -11.53 4.36 -15.73
N PRO A 235 -12.43 3.36 -15.57
CA PRO A 235 -13.11 2.95 -14.35
C PRO A 235 -12.27 2.08 -13.41
N VAL A 236 -12.61 2.09 -12.12
CA VAL A 236 -12.13 1.09 -11.15
C VAL A 236 -12.69 -0.27 -11.55
N ASN A 237 -11.82 -1.25 -11.78
CA ASN A 237 -12.16 -2.55 -12.36
C ASN A 237 -11.82 -3.76 -11.47
N GLU A 238 -11.52 -3.52 -10.20
CA GLU A 238 -11.19 -4.47 -9.11
C GLU A 238 -11.69 -3.83 -7.79
N PRO A 239 -11.66 -4.52 -6.62
CA PRO A 239 -11.81 -3.84 -5.33
C PRO A 239 -10.83 -2.66 -5.23
N VAL A 240 -11.24 -1.55 -4.63
CA VAL A 240 -10.52 -0.27 -4.82
C VAL A 240 -9.10 -0.27 -4.26
N ASP A 241 -8.84 -1.05 -3.22
CA ASP A 241 -7.51 -1.26 -2.66
C ASP A 241 -6.65 -2.16 -3.57
N ASN A 242 -7.18 -3.29 -4.07
CA ASN A 242 -6.53 -4.11 -5.11
C ASN A 242 -6.15 -3.26 -6.35
N TRP A 243 -7.07 -2.40 -6.77
CA TRP A 243 -6.89 -1.52 -7.92
C TRP A 243 -5.82 -0.45 -7.67
N MET A 244 -5.87 0.25 -6.52
CA MET A 244 -4.83 1.20 -6.11
C MET A 244 -3.47 0.50 -5.98
N ALA A 245 -3.42 -0.72 -5.44
CA ALA A 245 -2.21 -1.51 -5.33
C ALA A 245 -1.66 -1.95 -6.70
N GLY A 246 -2.53 -2.26 -7.66
CA GLY A 246 -2.16 -2.46 -9.07
C GLY A 246 -1.52 -1.22 -9.69
N LEU A 247 -2.07 -0.03 -9.46
CA LEU A 247 -1.45 1.23 -9.90
C LEU A 247 -0.09 1.49 -9.24
N CYS A 248 0.08 1.09 -7.97
CA CYS A 248 1.36 1.15 -7.26
C CYS A 248 2.39 0.16 -7.83
N ALA A 249 1.95 -1.02 -8.25
CA ALA A 249 2.79 -2.10 -8.76
C ALA A 249 3.25 -1.88 -10.21
N GLU A 250 2.34 -1.47 -11.09
CA GLU A 250 2.48 -1.54 -12.55
C GLU A 250 2.49 -0.14 -13.21
N GLU A 251 1.58 0.77 -12.82
CA GLU A 251 1.36 2.06 -13.51
C GLU A 251 2.15 3.25 -12.92
N GLY A 252 2.95 3.01 -11.88
CA GLY A 252 3.90 3.99 -11.34
C GLY A 252 3.33 5.03 -10.38
N LEU A 253 2.18 4.75 -9.73
CA LEU A 253 1.67 5.55 -8.63
C LEU A 253 2.66 5.55 -7.45
N LYS A 254 3.18 6.73 -7.10
CA LYS A 254 4.22 6.91 -6.06
C LYS A 254 3.63 6.84 -4.65
N ALA A 255 3.33 5.62 -4.22
CA ALA A 255 2.82 5.33 -2.90
C ALA A 255 3.91 4.92 -1.90
N TYR A 256 3.75 5.39 -0.68
CA TYR A 256 4.57 5.06 0.47
C TYR A 256 3.69 4.52 1.61
N CYS A 257 4.30 3.85 2.57
CA CYS A 257 3.63 3.43 3.80
C CYS A 257 4.44 3.92 5.01
N VAL A 258 3.75 4.38 6.06
CA VAL A 258 4.35 4.50 7.39
C VAL A 258 4.70 3.11 7.92
N ARG A 259 5.66 3.01 8.85
CA ARG A 259 6.04 1.73 9.46
C ARG A 259 6.51 1.93 10.92
N PRO A 260 5.85 1.35 11.94
CA PRO A 260 4.67 0.48 11.88
C PRO A 260 3.45 1.19 11.27
N LYS A 261 2.40 0.42 10.92
CA LYS A 261 1.08 0.99 10.61
C LYS A 261 0.55 1.71 11.86
N ILE A 262 0.04 2.93 11.67
CA ILE A 262 -0.41 3.83 12.76
C ILE A 262 -1.92 4.01 12.79
N VAL A 263 -2.63 3.44 11.81
CA VAL A 263 -4.07 3.25 11.85
C VAL A 263 -4.36 1.78 11.59
N LEU A 264 -5.16 1.20 12.47
CA LEU A 264 -5.73 -0.14 12.36
C LEU A 264 -7.20 -0.03 11.94
N GLN A 265 -7.81 -1.15 11.61
CA GLN A 265 -9.27 -1.29 11.65
C GLN A 265 -9.69 -1.59 13.09
N ALA A 266 -10.81 -1.03 13.53
CA ALA A 266 -11.31 -1.15 14.90
C ALA A 266 -11.92 -2.53 15.21
N ASP A 267 -12.42 -3.20 14.17
CA ASP A 267 -12.97 -4.55 14.21
C ASP A 267 -12.05 -5.50 13.41
N ALA A 268 -12.15 -6.81 13.65
CA ALA A 268 -11.46 -7.82 12.85
C ALA A 268 -12.02 -7.92 11.42
N TRP A 269 -11.28 -8.55 10.50
CA TRP A 269 -11.70 -8.70 9.10
C TRP A 269 -13.14 -9.19 8.96
N ASN A 270 -13.94 -8.50 8.14
CA ASN A 270 -15.38 -8.68 7.91
C ASN A 270 -16.32 -8.60 9.13
N VAL A 271 -15.81 -8.47 10.36
CA VAL A 271 -16.65 -8.13 11.51
C VAL A 271 -17.19 -6.71 11.33
N ASN A 272 -18.49 -6.51 11.56
CA ASN A 272 -19.15 -5.20 11.53
C ASN A 272 -19.09 -4.44 10.17
N SER A 273 -18.66 -5.11 9.08
CA SER A 273 -18.49 -4.51 7.75
C SER A 273 -19.81 -4.34 7.00
N ASP A 274 -19.91 -3.25 6.23
CA ASP A 274 -20.95 -3.05 5.22
C ASP A 274 -20.48 -3.40 3.79
N VAL A 275 -19.16 -3.61 3.62
CA VAL A 275 -18.54 -4.13 2.40
C VAL A 275 -18.40 -5.65 2.56
N ALA A 276 -19.18 -6.40 1.79
CA ALA A 276 -18.92 -7.81 1.55
C ALA A 276 -17.97 -7.91 0.36
N HIS A 277 -16.86 -8.62 0.50
CA HIS A 277 -15.85 -8.80 -0.53
C HIS A 277 -16.24 -9.98 -1.44
N SER A 278 -16.11 -9.78 -2.75
CA SER A 278 -16.61 -10.72 -3.77
C SER A 278 -15.83 -12.04 -3.82
N ASP A 279 -14.64 -12.09 -3.22
CA ASP A 279 -13.76 -13.24 -3.20
C ASP A 279 -13.80 -14.05 -1.88
N GLU A 280 -14.67 -13.70 -0.92
CA GLU A 280 -14.72 -14.28 0.43
C GLU A 280 -14.86 -15.81 0.53
N HIS A 281 -15.45 -16.47 -0.47
CA HIS A 281 -15.97 -17.84 -0.34
C HIS A 281 -15.12 -18.91 -1.04
N TYR A 282 -13.86 -18.60 -1.36
CA TYR A 282 -13.06 -19.40 -2.30
C TYR A 282 -11.74 -19.97 -1.78
N TRP A 283 -11.36 -19.67 -0.53
CA TRP A 283 -10.05 -19.99 0.04
C TRP A 283 -10.08 -21.19 1.00
N GLY A 284 -8.90 -21.71 1.35
CA GLY A 284 -8.76 -22.79 2.32
C GLY A 284 -8.97 -22.37 3.79
N PRO A 285 -8.84 -23.32 4.74
CA PRO A 285 -8.89 -23.00 6.17
C PRO A 285 -7.72 -22.09 6.61
N ASN A 286 -6.52 -22.28 6.04
CA ASN A 286 -5.30 -21.55 6.40
C ASN A 286 -5.14 -20.23 5.61
N SER A 287 -6.26 -19.58 5.29
CA SER A 287 -6.30 -18.42 4.39
C SER A 287 -6.41 -17.09 5.13
N ASP A 288 -6.13 -15.99 4.41
CA ASP A 288 -6.14 -14.60 4.88
C ASP A 288 -7.37 -14.22 5.73
N ILE A 289 -8.55 -14.70 5.35
CA ILE A 289 -9.82 -14.42 6.06
C ILE A 289 -9.83 -14.98 7.50
N GLN A 290 -9.12 -16.09 7.73
CA GLN A 290 -8.96 -16.68 9.07
C GLN A 290 -7.67 -16.22 9.75
N HIS A 291 -6.70 -15.71 8.99
CA HIS A 291 -5.41 -15.20 9.46
C HIS A 291 -5.33 -13.66 9.43
N SER A 292 -6.39 -13.01 9.94
CA SER A 292 -6.51 -11.54 9.98
C SER A 292 -5.26 -10.88 10.58
N ASP A 293 -4.79 -9.79 9.95
CA ASP A 293 -3.50 -9.15 10.21
C ASP A 293 -3.48 -8.27 11.49
N ALA A 294 -4.23 -8.71 12.51
CA ALA A 294 -4.51 -8.01 13.77
C ALA A 294 -3.25 -7.62 14.57
N LEU A 295 -2.21 -8.46 14.50
CA LEU A 295 -0.95 -8.29 15.25
C LEU A 295 0.29 -8.21 14.36
N TYR A 296 0.17 -7.99 13.04
CA TYR A 296 1.36 -7.77 12.20
C TYR A 296 1.84 -6.31 12.26
N TRP A 297 2.53 -6.01 13.35
CA TRP A 297 3.15 -4.72 13.65
C TRP A 297 4.47 -4.45 12.89
N GLY A 298 4.96 -5.45 12.15
CA GLY A 298 6.28 -5.43 11.50
C GLY A 298 7.42 -5.97 12.39
N PRO A 299 8.61 -6.21 11.82
CA PRO A 299 9.72 -6.82 12.55
C PRO A 299 10.25 -5.88 13.64
N GLY A 300 10.22 -6.35 14.90
CA GLY A 300 10.76 -5.64 16.07
C GLY A 300 9.73 -5.20 17.12
N HIS A 301 8.42 -5.36 16.88
CA HIS A 301 7.41 -5.18 17.93
C HIS A 301 7.40 -6.38 18.89
N PRO A 302 7.13 -6.23 20.20
CA PRO A 302 7.12 -7.35 21.15
C PRO A 302 6.16 -8.48 20.76
N GLU A 303 5.01 -8.15 20.16
CA GLU A 303 4.00 -9.10 19.70
C GLU A 303 4.28 -9.70 18.31
N ALA A 304 5.32 -9.23 17.61
CA ALA A 304 5.78 -9.82 16.35
C ALA A 304 6.79 -10.98 16.57
N GLY A 305 6.94 -11.44 17.81
CA GLY A 305 7.95 -12.40 18.25
C GLY A 305 7.64 -13.86 17.90
N GLY A 306 7.87 -14.25 16.64
CA GLY A 306 8.28 -15.62 16.33
C GLY A 306 9.80 -15.71 16.43
N ASP A 307 10.34 -16.55 17.32
CA ASP A 307 11.79 -16.71 17.50
C ASP A 307 12.43 -17.36 16.25
N PRO A 308 13.39 -16.70 15.56
CA PRO A 308 14.09 -17.29 14.42
C PRO A 308 15.07 -18.41 14.78
N SER A 309 15.48 -18.57 16.04
CA SER A 309 16.56 -19.50 16.42
C SER A 309 16.65 -19.85 17.92
N GLY A 310 15.69 -20.64 18.43
CA GLY A 310 15.74 -21.16 19.81
C GLY A 310 14.75 -22.29 20.06
N GLY A 311 15.21 -23.54 20.01
CA GLY A 311 14.34 -24.70 20.25
C GLY A 311 14.00 -24.88 21.73
N LEU A 312 12.72 -25.10 22.05
CA LEU A 312 12.29 -25.61 23.35
C LEU A 312 11.64 -26.99 23.22
N LEU A 313 12.30 -27.95 23.86
CA LEU A 313 11.92 -29.35 23.96
C LEU A 313 10.63 -29.50 24.78
N TRP A 314 9.59 -30.07 24.18
CA TRP A 314 8.39 -30.55 24.88
C TRP A 314 7.98 -31.92 24.33
N ASP A 315 8.95 -32.84 24.27
CA ASP A 315 8.63 -34.25 24.11
C ASP A 315 7.98 -34.79 25.38
N LEU A 316 6.89 -35.49 25.12
CA LEU A 316 6.14 -36.35 26.02
C LEU A 316 7.05 -37.23 26.90
N ASP A 317 6.69 -37.35 28.17
CA ASP A 317 6.68 -38.67 28.80
C ASP A 317 5.54 -38.75 29.81
N GLY A 318 4.91 -39.92 29.90
CA GLY A 318 3.80 -40.17 30.82
C GLY A 318 3.99 -41.52 31.50
N SER A 319 3.89 -41.55 32.83
CA SER A 319 3.99 -42.76 33.63
C SER A 319 3.01 -42.73 34.80
N GLU A 320 2.59 -43.93 35.21
CA GLU A 320 1.54 -44.21 36.20
C GLU A 320 2.07 -44.13 37.66
N SER A 321 1.31 -44.76 38.58
CA SER A 321 1.42 -44.79 40.06
C SER A 321 0.87 -43.54 40.77
N GLU A 322 -0.25 -43.59 41.49
CA GLU A 322 -0.72 -44.48 42.59
C GLU A 322 -0.33 -43.97 44.00
N ASP A 323 -1.35 -44.04 44.87
CA ASP A 323 -1.34 -44.21 46.32
C ASP A 323 -0.85 -43.12 47.33
N GLU A 324 -1.84 -42.75 48.15
CA GLU A 324 -1.85 -42.81 49.64
C GLU A 324 -1.64 -41.59 50.56
N GLU A 325 -2.34 -41.73 51.70
CA GLU A 325 -2.31 -41.06 53.01
C GLU A 325 -2.78 -39.59 53.23
N LEU A 326 -3.94 -39.52 53.92
CA LEU A 326 -4.42 -38.55 54.93
C LEU A 326 -5.15 -37.26 54.48
#